data_AF-A0A369KZI3-F1
#
_entry.id   AF-A0A369KZI3-F1
#
_cell.length_a   1.000
_cell.length_b   1.000
_cell.length_c   1.000
_cell.angle_alpha   90.00
_cell.angle_beta   90.00
_cell.angle_gamma   90.00
#
_symmetry.space_group_name_H-M   'P 1'
#
loop_
_entity.id
_entity.type
_entity.pdbx_description
1 polymer ?
#
loop_
_entity_poly.entity_id
_entity_poly.type
_entity_poly.pdbx_seq_one_letter_code
_entity_poly.pdbx_strand_id
1 'polypeptide(L)'
;MQSIQTYFADLSQRLGLADELIVLSPKRRAAKQPMQLGEVQDQAEHYLDLSSGAEEGKGIFTGIWGLLTIYSAILMAPALRLEGELINYLSVIGGALGITLTVFLLEVFWPSSSPVRFNRRTREVYFQDKDKLYHVPWDEAVAWMQESRTVTQYTGTMTETPLQLLLQRYENPKEIIALQLNMPIGRTAETQGMLWEYLRCYYGERALVR
;
A
#
# COMPACT_ATOMS: atom_id res chain seq x y z
N MET A 1 6.84 -26.43 -15.60
CA MET A 1 6.25 -25.16 -15.14
C MET A 1 5.90 -25.35 -13.67
N GLN A 2 6.57 -24.68 -12.75
CA GLN A 2 6.16 -24.69 -11.34
C GLN A 2 4.93 -23.78 -11.24
N SER A 3 3.79 -24.34 -10.82
CA SER A 3 2.60 -23.53 -10.56
C SER A 3 2.85 -22.67 -9.31
N ILE A 4 2.28 -21.47 -9.26
CA ILE A 4 2.34 -20.58 -8.08
C ILE A 4 1.92 -21.32 -6.80
N GLN A 5 1.00 -22.28 -6.92
CA GLN A 5 0.57 -23.17 -5.83
C GLN A 5 1.68 -24.09 -5.33
N THR A 6 2.50 -24.67 -6.21
CA THR A 6 3.66 -25.49 -5.81
C THR A 6 4.75 -24.65 -5.14
N TYR A 7 4.97 -23.41 -5.60
CA TYR A 7 5.89 -22.48 -4.95
C TYR A 7 5.41 -22.09 -3.55
N PHE A 8 4.10 -21.79 -3.40
CA PHE A 8 3.50 -21.50 -2.11
C PHE A 8 3.60 -22.68 -1.14
N ALA A 9 3.35 -23.90 -1.61
CA ALA A 9 3.49 -25.10 -0.78
C ALA A 9 4.93 -25.27 -0.26
N ASP A 10 5.95 -25.14 -1.13
CA ASP A 10 7.36 -25.16 -0.72
C ASP A 10 7.70 -24.02 0.25
N LEU A 11 7.21 -22.80 -0.01
CA LEU A 11 7.41 -21.63 0.85
C LEU A 11 6.80 -21.83 2.25
N SER A 12 5.55 -22.32 2.33
CA SER A 12 4.87 -22.60 3.59
C SER A 12 5.60 -23.65 4.43
N GLN A 13 6.18 -24.66 3.77
CA GLN A 13 6.92 -25.74 4.41
C GLN A 13 8.29 -25.26 4.91
N ARG A 14 8.99 -24.44 4.11
CA ARG A 14 10.31 -23.88 4.47
C ARG A 14 10.24 -22.86 5.60
N LEU A 15 9.20 -22.04 5.63
CA LEU A 15 9.05 -21.01 6.65
C LEU A 15 8.46 -21.55 7.96
N GLY A 16 8.05 -22.82 8.02
CA GLY A 16 7.45 -23.43 9.22
C GLY A 16 6.14 -22.76 9.64
N LEU A 17 5.47 -22.07 8.71
CA LEU A 17 4.34 -21.16 8.98
C LEU A 17 2.99 -21.86 9.06
N ALA A 18 2.95 -23.19 9.00
CA ALA A 18 1.72 -23.96 8.80
C ALA A 18 0.62 -23.69 9.85
N ASP A 19 0.98 -23.29 11.07
CA ASP A 19 0.01 -23.11 12.17
C ASP A 19 -0.58 -21.69 12.30
N GLU A 20 0.05 -20.64 11.76
CA GLU A 20 -0.43 -19.23 11.86
C GLU A 20 -0.77 -18.59 10.50
N LEU A 21 -0.72 -19.36 9.42
CA LEU A 21 -0.96 -18.89 8.05
C LEU A 21 -2.43 -19.07 7.65
N ILE A 22 -3.15 -17.97 7.45
CA ILE A 22 -4.51 -18.01 6.91
C ILE A 22 -4.42 -17.91 5.38
N VAL A 23 -4.56 -19.05 4.70
CA VAL A 23 -4.55 -19.11 3.23
C VAL A 23 -5.90 -18.70 2.67
N LEU A 24 -5.90 -17.69 1.81
CA LEU A 24 -7.05 -17.17 1.10
C LEU A 24 -6.99 -17.60 -0.37
N SER A 25 -8.09 -18.18 -0.84
CA SER A 25 -8.24 -18.58 -2.23
C SER A 25 -9.50 -17.94 -2.82
N PRO A 26 -9.51 -17.64 -4.13
CA PRO A 26 -10.67 -17.08 -4.83
C PRO A 26 -11.92 -17.97 -4.74
N LYS A 27 -11.73 -19.27 -4.54
CA LYS A 27 -12.79 -20.29 -4.52
C LYS A 27 -13.43 -20.46 -3.15
N ARG A 28 -12.79 -19.99 -2.07
CA ARG A 28 -13.27 -20.15 -0.69
C ARG A 28 -13.72 -18.80 -0.13
N ARG A 29 -14.83 -18.80 0.61
CA ARG A 29 -15.23 -17.60 1.37
C ARG A 29 -14.26 -17.35 2.53
N ALA A 30 -13.71 -16.15 2.60
CA ALA A 30 -12.80 -15.65 3.63
C ALA A 30 -13.53 -14.94 4.78
N ALA A 31 -14.63 -14.24 4.51
CA ALA A 31 -15.40 -13.49 5.51
C ALA A 31 -16.91 -13.55 5.26
N LYS A 32 -17.70 -13.13 6.27
CA LYS A 32 -19.18 -13.12 6.20
C LYS A 32 -19.73 -11.93 5.40
N GLN A 33 -19.04 -10.80 5.41
CA GLN A 33 -19.44 -9.58 4.72
C GLN A 33 -18.27 -8.99 3.93
N PRO A 34 -18.47 -8.61 2.66
CA PRO A 34 -17.47 -7.87 1.91
C PRO A 34 -17.40 -6.44 2.44
N MET A 35 -16.20 -5.90 2.56
CA MET A 35 -16.01 -4.48 2.88
C MET A 35 -14.91 -3.93 1.99
N GLN A 36 -15.18 -2.78 1.37
CA GLN A 36 -14.19 -2.05 0.60
C GLN A 36 -13.22 -1.40 1.58
N LEU A 37 -12.15 -2.11 1.90
CA LEU A 37 -11.07 -1.59 2.73
C LEU A 37 -9.81 -1.44 1.90
N GLY A 38 -9.46 -0.20 1.60
CA GLY A 38 -8.31 0.14 0.78
C GLY A 38 -8.62 1.41 0.00
N GLU A 39 -7.59 2.21 -0.28
CA GLU A 39 -7.72 3.33 -1.19
C GLU A 39 -7.89 2.80 -2.60
N VAL A 40 -9.15 2.57 -2.99
CA VAL A 40 -9.53 2.36 -4.38
C VAL A 40 -9.26 3.68 -5.09
N GLN A 41 -8.18 3.73 -5.86
CA GLN A 41 -7.79 4.94 -6.59
C GLN A 41 -8.79 5.21 -7.72
N ASP A 42 -9.20 4.16 -8.44
CA ASP A 42 -10.20 4.23 -9.50
C ASP A 42 -10.99 2.92 -9.58
N GLN A 43 -12.30 3.04 -9.71
CA GLN A 43 -13.21 1.90 -9.90
C GLN A 43 -14.01 2.12 -11.17
N ALA A 44 -13.49 1.58 -12.27
CA ALA A 44 -14.23 1.50 -13.51
C ALA A 44 -15.02 0.19 -13.61
N GLU A 45 -15.93 0.13 -14.58
CA GLU A 45 -16.75 -1.06 -14.86
C GLU A 45 -15.89 -2.30 -15.21
N HIS A 46 -14.66 -2.09 -15.67
CA HIS A 46 -13.77 -3.12 -16.22
C HIS A 46 -12.46 -3.31 -15.47
N TYR A 47 -12.02 -2.34 -14.67
CA TYR A 47 -10.80 -2.41 -13.89
C TYR A 47 -11.01 -1.79 -12.51
N LEU A 48 -10.31 -2.34 -11.51
CA LEU A 48 -10.24 -1.81 -10.16
C LEU A 48 -8.76 -1.58 -9.84
N ASP A 49 -8.40 -0.32 -9.61
CA ASP A 49 -7.03 0.06 -9.27
C ASP A 49 -6.96 0.29 -7.75
N LEU A 50 -6.22 -0.58 -7.06
CA LEU A 50 -5.91 -0.43 -5.65
C LEU A 50 -4.57 0.27 -5.49
N SER A 51 -4.51 1.26 -4.61
CA SER A 51 -3.24 1.87 -4.21
C SER A 51 -2.31 0.80 -3.66
N SER A 52 -1.08 0.74 -4.18
CA SER A 52 -0.05 -0.10 -3.59
C SER A 52 0.53 0.61 -2.37
N GLY A 53 0.84 -0.12 -1.31
CA GLY A 53 1.32 0.43 -0.03
C GLY A 53 2.58 1.31 -0.09
N ALA A 54 3.22 1.41 -1.26
CA ALA A 54 4.35 2.28 -1.48
C ALA A 54 3.99 3.77 -1.65
N GLU A 55 2.70 4.10 -1.80
CA GLU A 55 2.23 5.51 -1.76
C GLU A 55 1.96 6.02 -0.34
N GLU A 56 1.91 5.14 0.66
CA GLU A 56 1.55 5.43 2.07
C GLU A 56 2.56 6.37 2.77
N GLY A 57 3.77 6.52 2.22
CA GLY A 57 4.80 7.44 2.72
C GLY A 57 4.87 8.78 2.01
N LYS A 58 4.15 8.95 0.88
CA LYS A 58 4.18 10.19 0.11
C LYS A 58 3.40 11.28 0.83
N GLY A 59 4.00 12.44 1.00
CA GLY A 59 3.43 13.61 1.67
C GLY A 59 3.81 13.74 3.14
N ILE A 60 4.34 12.67 3.78
CA ILE A 60 4.74 12.74 5.20
C ILE A 60 5.97 13.61 5.35
N PHE A 61 6.98 13.43 4.50
CA PHE A 61 8.22 14.22 4.55
C PHE A 61 7.96 15.69 4.25
N THR A 62 7.20 16.00 3.20
CA THR A 62 6.80 17.38 2.90
C THR A 62 5.90 17.98 3.96
N GLY A 63 4.99 17.20 4.55
CA GLY A 63 4.13 17.63 5.65
C GLY A 63 4.93 18.04 6.89
N ILE A 64 5.91 17.22 7.29
CA ILE A 64 6.80 17.51 8.43
C ILE A 64 7.63 18.77 8.16
N TRP A 65 8.23 18.89 6.97
CA TRP A 65 9.01 20.08 6.59
C TRP A 65 8.17 21.35 6.50
N GLY A 66 6.94 21.25 5.98
CA GLY A 66 5.98 22.34 5.94
C GLY A 66 5.60 22.81 7.34
N LEU A 67 5.32 21.89 8.25
CA LEU A 67 5.03 22.21 9.66
C LEU A 67 6.22 22.87 10.36
N LEU A 68 7.44 22.36 10.17
CA LEU A 68 8.66 22.98 10.71
C LEU A 68 8.85 24.41 10.20
N THR A 69 8.59 24.64 8.92
CA THR A 69 8.66 25.99 8.32
C THR A 69 7.66 26.93 8.98
N ILE A 70 6.40 26.51 9.14
CA ILE A 70 5.36 27.32 9.81
C ILE A 70 5.74 27.57 11.28
N TYR A 71 6.21 26.56 11.98
CA TYR A 71 6.60 26.67 13.39
C TYR A 71 7.77 27.63 13.58
N SER A 72 8.77 27.57 12.69
CA SER A 72 9.90 28.50 12.68
C SER A 72 9.47 29.94 12.44
N ALA A 73 8.49 30.17 11.55
CA ALA A 73 7.95 31.49 11.27
C ALA A 73 7.22 32.09 12.48
N ILE A 74 6.50 31.26 13.25
CA ILE A 74 5.80 31.68 14.48
C ILE A 74 6.79 31.98 15.60
N LEU A 75 7.79 31.11 15.81
CA LEU A 75 8.80 31.30 16.87
C LEU A 75 9.68 32.54 16.63
N MET A 76 9.96 32.86 15.37
CA MET A 76 10.76 34.02 14.99
C MET A 76 9.94 35.32 14.89
N ALA A 77 8.60 35.25 14.91
CA ALA A 77 7.74 36.43 14.80
C ALA A 77 7.99 37.51 15.89
N PRO A 78 8.33 37.19 17.16
CA PRO A 78 8.69 38.20 18.15
C PRO A 78 9.95 39.00 17.80
N ALA A 79 10.87 38.42 17.02
CA ALA A 79 12.11 39.09 16.59
C ALA A 79 11.84 40.26 15.65
N LEU A 80 10.68 40.30 14.98
CA LEU A 80 10.24 41.44 14.16
C LEU A 80 10.00 42.73 14.96
N ARG A 81 9.93 42.64 16.30
CA ARG A 81 9.85 43.82 17.17
C ARG A 81 11.21 44.51 17.36
N LEU A 82 12.30 43.86 16.96
CA LEU A 82 13.64 44.42 16.99
C LEU A 82 13.87 45.20 15.69
N GLU A 83 14.40 46.42 15.79
CA GLU A 83 14.68 47.27 14.63
C GLU A 83 15.72 46.61 13.72
N GLY A 84 15.44 46.55 12.42
CA GLY A 84 16.37 46.02 11.40
C GLY A 84 16.26 44.52 11.10
N GLU A 85 15.52 43.74 11.89
CA GLU A 85 15.46 42.28 11.75
C GLU A 85 14.46 41.77 10.69
N LEU A 86 13.70 42.65 10.04
CA LEU A 86 12.73 42.28 9.00
C LEU A 86 13.38 41.54 7.82
N ILE A 87 14.56 41.98 7.40
CA ILE A 87 15.28 41.38 6.26
C ILE A 87 15.77 39.97 6.62
N ASN A 88 16.25 39.77 7.85
CA ASN A 88 16.68 38.46 8.35
C ASN A 88 15.50 37.50 8.51
N TYR A 89 14.36 37.99 9.00
CA TYR A 89 13.14 37.20 9.10
C TYR A 89 12.65 36.72 7.72
N LEU A 90 12.60 37.61 6.74
CA LEU A 90 12.17 37.28 5.37
C LEU A 90 13.14 36.34 4.66
N SER A 91 14.45 36.48 4.88
CA SER A 91 15.45 35.59 4.26
C SER A 91 15.38 34.17 4.81
N VAL A 92 15.21 34.02 6.13
CA VAL A 92 15.06 32.70 6.78
C VAL A 92 13.77 32.00 6.34
N ILE A 93 12.64 32.70 6.34
CA ILE A 93 11.36 32.12 5.91
C ILE A 93 11.36 31.83 4.41
N GLY A 94 11.87 32.74 3.59
CA GLY A 94 11.99 32.54 2.16
C GLY A 94 12.86 31.32 1.83
N GLY A 95 13.98 31.15 2.53
CA GLY A 95 14.83 29.97 2.41
C GLY A 95 14.12 28.67 2.82
N ALA A 96 13.45 28.67 3.97
CA ALA A 96 12.72 27.49 4.47
C ALA A 96 11.55 27.09 3.56
N LEU A 97 10.80 28.07 3.04
CA LEU A 97 9.75 27.85 2.03
C LEU A 97 10.34 27.31 0.73
N GLY A 98 11.48 27.84 0.27
CA GLY A 98 12.17 27.35 -0.92
C GLY A 98 12.62 25.88 -0.79
N ILE A 99 13.13 25.49 0.38
CA ILE A 99 13.50 24.10 0.67
C ILE A 99 12.25 23.21 0.68
N THR A 100 11.19 23.63 1.36
CA THR A 100 9.93 22.87 1.42
C THR A 100 9.32 22.69 0.03
N LEU A 101 9.33 23.74 -0.79
CA LEU A 101 8.87 23.66 -2.18
C LEU A 101 9.75 22.72 -3.01
N THR A 102 11.06 22.73 -2.81
CA THR A 102 11.98 21.83 -3.52
C THR A 102 11.74 20.37 -3.15
N VAL A 103 11.59 20.07 -1.86
CA VAL A 103 11.26 18.71 -1.38
C VAL A 103 9.87 18.29 -1.90
N PHE A 104 8.92 19.22 -1.94
CA PHE A 104 7.59 18.96 -2.51
C PHE A 104 7.64 18.62 -3.98
N LEU A 105 8.35 19.39 -4.79
CA LEU A 105 8.51 19.09 -6.20
C LEU A 105 9.23 17.75 -6.39
N LEU A 106 10.28 17.47 -5.62
CA LEU A 106 10.97 16.17 -5.67
C LEU A 106 10.03 15.02 -5.33
N GLU A 107 9.18 15.15 -4.32
CA GLU A 107 8.24 14.10 -3.91
C GLU A 107 7.10 13.89 -4.93
N VAL A 108 6.62 14.98 -5.55
CA VAL A 108 5.61 14.94 -6.62
C VAL A 108 6.17 14.29 -7.88
N PHE A 109 7.41 14.62 -8.26
CA PHE A 109 8.08 14.05 -9.43
C PHE A 109 8.71 12.68 -9.17
N TRP A 110 8.81 12.25 -7.90
CA TRP A 110 9.29 10.91 -7.60
C TRP A 110 8.27 9.90 -8.15
N PRO A 111 8.68 8.95 -9.01
CA PRO A 111 7.76 7.97 -9.57
C PRO A 111 7.00 7.27 -8.44
N SER A 112 5.66 7.36 -8.46
CA SER A 112 4.85 6.58 -7.53
C SER A 112 4.91 5.11 -7.95
N SER A 113 4.81 4.22 -6.97
CA SER A 113 4.67 2.81 -7.26
C SER A 113 3.33 2.58 -7.94
N SER A 114 3.36 1.90 -9.08
CA SER A 114 2.17 1.66 -9.89
C SER A 114 1.07 1.02 -9.03
N PRO A 115 -0.20 1.42 -9.20
CA PRO A 115 -1.31 0.78 -8.53
C PRO A 115 -1.44 -0.69 -8.95
N VAL A 116 -2.05 -1.47 -8.08
CA VAL A 116 -2.38 -2.88 -8.35
C VAL A 116 -3.67 -2.89 -9.16
N ARG A 117 -3.60 -3.36 -10.41
CA ARG A 117 -4.73 -3.35 -11.33
C ARG A 117 -5.41 -4.71 -11.38
N PHE A 118 -6.67 -4.76 -10.97
CA PHE A 118 -7.53 -5.93 -11.07
C PHE A 118 -8.40 -5.79 -12.31
N ASN A 119 -8.15 -6.61 -13.34
CA ASN A 119 -8.89 -6.55 -14.60
C ASN A 119 -10.04 -7.58 -14.60
N ARG A 120 -11.27 -7.09 -14.59
CA ARG A 120 -12.47 -7.93 -14.56
C ARG A 120 -12.67 -8.74 -15.85
N ARG A 121 -12.29 -8.18 -17.01
CA ARG A 121 -12.52 -8.81 -18.32
C ARG A 121 -11.60 -10.00 -18.54
N THR A 122 -10.32 -9.87 -18.21
CA THR A 122 -9.35 -10.96 -18.35
C THR A 122 -9.30 -11.87 -17.12
N ARG A 123 -9.90 -11.45 -16.00
CA ARG A 123 -9.76 -12.12 -14.70
C ARG A 123 -8.30 -12.27 -14.30
N GLU A 124 -7.50 -11.22 -14.52
CA GLU A 124 -6.08 -11.19 -14.18
C GLU A 124 -5.77 -9.98 -13.28
N VAL A 125 -4.84 -10.19 -12.35
CA VAL A 125 -4.28 -9.13 -11.51
C VAL A 125 -2.94 -8.74 -12.09
N TYR A 126 -2.70 -7.44 -12.28
CA TYR A 126 -1.45 -6.90 -12.77
C TYR A 126 -0.81 -5.98 -11.73
N PHE A 127 0.50 -6.05 -11.63
CA PHE A 127 1.30 -5.14 -10.83
C PHE A 127 2.58 -4.80 -11.56
N GLN A 128 2.93 -3.52 -11.62
CA GLN A 128 4.14 -3.07 -12.31
C GLN A 128 5.12 -2.45 -11.30
N ASP A 129 6.29 -3.08 -11.15
CA ASP A 129 7.39 -2.56 -10.35
C ASP A 129 8.61 -2.29 -11.24
N LYS A 130 9.03 -1.02 -11.32
CA LYS A 130 10.29 -0.57 -11.97
C LYS A 130 10.58 -1.29 -13.29
N ASP A 131 9.64 -1.22 -14.23
CA ASP A 131 9.65 -1.84 -15.57
C ASP A 131 9.43 -3.36 -15.66
N LYS A 132 9.18 -4.04 -14.53
CA LYS A 132 8.77 -5.44 -14.52
C LYS A 132 7.27 -5.55 -14.31
N LEU A 133 6.59 -6.15 -15.29
CA LEU A 133 5.18 -6.50 -15.17
C LEU A 133 5.04 -7.85 -14.49
N TYR A 134 4.26 -7.90 -13.42
CA TYR A 134 3.84 -9.09 -12.74
C TYR A 134 2.35 -9.29 -12.97
N HIS A 135 1.95 -10.54 -13.13
CA HIS A 135 0.57 -10.93 -13.37
C HIS A 135 0.24 -12.25 -12.67
N VAL A 136 -1.04 -12.44 -12.36
CA VAL A 136 -1.57 -13.74 -11.98
C VAL A 136 -3.04 -13.85 -12.40
N PRO A 137 -3.48 -14.96 -13.00
CA PRO A 137 -4.90 -15.24 -13.19
C PRO A 137 -5.59 -15.29 -11.83
N TRP A 138 -6.69 -14.54 -11.68
CA TRP A 138 -7.46 -14.46 -10.44
C TRP A 138 -7.86 -15.85 -9.95
N ASP A 139 -8.25 -16.77 -10.83
CA ASP A 139 -8.68 -18.12 -10.44
C ASP A 139 -7.54 -19.02 -9.89
N GLU A 140 -6.29 -18.64 -10.14
CA GLU A 140 -5.07 -19.31 -9.65
C GLU A 140 -4.34 -18.50 -8.57
N ALA A 141 -4.83 -17.29 -8.27
CA ALA A 141 -4.25 -16.41 -7.26
C ALA A 141 -4.24 -17.09 -5.89
N VAL A 142 -3.08 -17.02 -5.23
CA VAL A 142 -2.91 -17.47 -3.85
C VAL A 142 -2.57 -16.24 -3.01
N ALA A 143 -3.45 -15.95 -2.06
CA ALA A 143 -3.20 -14.94 -1.05
C ALA A 143 -3.07 -15.62 0.32
N TRP A 144 -2.32 -14.99 1.22
CA TRP A 144 -2.22 -15.44 2.60
C TRP A 144 -2.14 -14.25 3.53
N MET A 145 -2.57 -14.48 4.76
CA MET A 145 -2.42 -13.55 5.85
C MET A 145 -1.56 -14.24 6.89
N GLN A 146 -0.55 -13.53 7.39
CA GLN A 146 0.30 -14.01 8.45
C GLN A 146 0.24 -13.02 9.61
N GLU A 147 -0.03 -13.51 10.81
CA GLU A 147 0.05 -12.66 12.00
C GLU A 147 1.53 -12.35 12.27
N SER A 148 1.88 -11.08 12.17
CA SER A 148 3.21 -10.57 12.44
C SER A 148 3.16 -9.67 13.67
N ARG A 149 3.91 -10.05 14.70
CA ARG A 149 4.01 -9.27 15.93
C ARG A 149 5.21 -8.35 15.80
N THR A 150 4.98 -7.10 15.43
CA THR A 150 6.04 -6.09 15.35
C THR A 150 6.11 -5.34 16.68
N VAL A 151 7.29 -5.36 17.29
CA VAL A 151 7.57 -4.55 18.48
C VAL A 151 8.26 -3.27 18.02
N THR A 152 7.55 -2.16 18.12
CA THR A 152 8.06 -0.84 17.76
C THR A 152 8.23 0.01 19.01
N GLN A 153 9.33 0.76 19.07
CA GLN A 153 9.75 1.53 20.25
C GLN A 153 8.72 2.59 20.68
N TYR A 154 7.90 3.06 19.73
CA TYR A 154 6.94 4.16 19.92
C TYR A 154 5.49 3.70 20.14
N THR A 155 5.17 2.46 19.78
CA THR A 155 3.78 1.94 19.72
C THR A 155 3.59 0.65 20.53
N GLY A 156 4.64 0.14 21.17
CA GLY A 156 4.59 -1.08 21.97
C GLY A 156 4.53 -2.33 21.09
N THR A 157 3.77 -3.33 21.54
CA THR A 157 3.53 -4.52 20.71
C THR A 157 2.34 -4.26 19.78
N MET A 158 2.59 -4.27 18.49
CA MET A 158 1.54 -4.21 17.48
C MET A 158 1.47 -5.56 16.76
N THR A 159 0.26 -6.12 16.72
CA THR A 159 -0.02 -7.30 15.93
C THR A 159 -0.61 -6.83 14.60
N GLU A 160 0.08 -7.14 13.51
CA GLU A 160 -0.37 -6.83 12.16
C GLU A 160 -0.52 -8.12 11.37
N THR A 161 -1.66 -8.29 10.70
CA THR A 161 -1.90 -9.41 9.80
C THR A 161 -1.94 -8.91 8.36
N PRO A 162 -0.79 -8.59 7.72
CA PRO A 162 -0.81 -8.11 6.34
C PRO A 162 -1.34 -9.17 5.37
N LEU A 163 -2.16 -8.73 4.40
CA LEU A 163 -2.59 -9.56 3.29
C LEU A 163 -1.54 -9.55 2.19
N GLN A 164 -0.99 -10.72 1.87
CA GLN A 164 0.02 -10.89 0.84
C GLN A 164 -0.54 -11.71 -0.33
N LEU A 165 -0.26 -11.29 -1.55
CA LEU A 165 -0.70 -11.91 -2.80
C LEU A 165 0.53 -12.31 -3.63
N LEU A 166 0.59 -13.56 -4.09
CA LEU A 166 1.67 -13.99 -5.00
C LEU A 166 1.37 -13.53 -6.42
N LEU A 167 2.35 -12.88 -7.05
CA LEU A 167 2.32 -12.53 -8.46
C LEU A 167 3.54 -13.08 -9.17
N GLN A 168 3.36 -13.47 -10.43
CA GLN A 168 4.41 -14.04 -11.27
C GLN A 168 4.80 -13.07 -12.37
N ARG A 169 6.09 -12.96 -12.65
CA ARG A 169 6.56 -12.04 -13.69
C ARG A 169 6.04 -12.46 -15.07
N TYR A 170 5.57 -11.50 -15.84
CA TYR A 170 5.26 -11.64 -17.26
C TYR A 170 6.54 -12.07 -18.00
N GLU A 171 6.45 -13.07 -18.88
CA GLU A 171 7.56 -13.71 -19.60
C GLU A 171 8.54 -14.59 -18.79
N ASN A 172 8.66 -14.42 -17.46
CA ASN A 172 9.52 -15.27 -16.63
C ASN A 172 8.79 -15.88 -15.43
N PRO A 173 8.21 -17.08 -15.59
CA PRO A 173 7.41 -17.71 -14.55
C PRO A 173 8.20 -18.15 -13.30
N LYS A 174 9.53 -18.06 -13.30
CA LYS A 174 10.36 -18.41 -12.14
C LYS A 174 10.51 -17.27 -11.13
N GLU A 175 10.24 -16.03 -11.54
CA GLU A 175 10.31 -14.86 -10.68
C GLU A 175 8.92 -14.59 -10.10
N ILE A 176 8.76 -14.91 -8.82
CA ILE A 176 7.51 -14.73 -8.06
C ILE A 176 7.77 -13.71 -6.96
N ILE A 177 6.85 -12.77 -6.80
CA ILE A 177 6.89 -11.76 -5.73
C ILE A 177 5.68 -11.91 -4.82
N ALA A 178 5.88 -11.59 -3.54
CA ALA A 178 4.81 -11.43 -2.57
C ALA A 178 4.46 -9.94 -2.51
N LEU A 179 3.31 -9.56 -3.05
CA LEU A 179 2.81 -8.20 -2.97
C LEU A 179 1.94 -8.05 -1.74
N GLN A 180 2.25 -7.09 -0.88
CA GLN A 180 1.41 -6.74 0.24
C GLN A 180 0.29 -5.80 -0.22
N LEU A 181 -0.96 -6.24 -0.07
CA LEU A 181 -2.14 -5.41 -0.25
C LEU A 181 -2.33 -4.62 1.06
N ASN A 182 -1.77 -3.41 1.11
CA ASN A 182 -1.84 -2.58 2.30
C ASN A 182 -3.26 -2.05 2.53
N MET A 183 -3.64 -2.02 3.81
CA MET A 183 -4.77 -1.22 4.29
C MET A 183 -4.19 -0.18 5.26
N PRO A 184 -4.53 1.11 5.11
CA PRO A 184 -4.06 2.16 6.02
C PRO A 184 -4.67 2.03 7.42
N ILE A 185 -5.79 1.31 7.57
CA ILE A 185 -6.52 1.19 8.85
C ILE A 185 -6.98 -0.26 9.06
N GLY A 186 -6.73 -0.78 10.27
CA GLY A 186 -7.20 -2.10 10.71
C GLY A 186 -6.45 -3.25 10.04
N ARG A 187 -5.22 -3.56 10.48
CA ARG A 187 -4.44 -4.71 9.99
C ARG A 187 -4.81 -6.00 10.72
N THR A 188 -6.10 -6.31 10.84
CA THR A 188 -6.57 -7.55 11.50
C THR A 188 -6.93 -8.61 10.47
N ALA A 189 -6.82 -9.89 10.83
CA ALA A 189 -7.20 -11.00 9.94
C ALA A 189 -8.67 -10.89 9.45
N GLU A 190 -9.58 -10.40 10.30
CA GLU A 190 -10.99 -10.22 9.94
C GLU A 190 -11.17 -9.16 8.85
N THR A 191 -10.61 -7.98 9.05
CA THR A 191 -10.72 -6.86 8.09
C THR A 191 -10.06 -7.20 6.74
N GLN A 192 -8.91 -7.87 6.77
CA GLN A 192 -8.23 -8.34 5.56
C GLN A 192 -9.03 -9.44 4.84
N GLY A 193 -9.68 -10.32 5.59
CA GLY A 193 -10.64 -11.29 5.04
C GLY A 193 -11.86 -10.62 4.39
N MET A 194 -12.34 -9.50 4.94
CA MET A 194 -13.43 -8.72 4.36
C MET A 194 -13.03 -8.02 3.06
N LEU A 195 -11.80 -7.50 2.96
CA LEU A 195 -11.23 -6.98 1.71
C LEU A 195 -11.13 -8.08 0.65
N TRP A 196 -10.63 -9.25 1.03
CA TRP A 196 -10.55 -10.38 0.11
C TRP A 196 -11.93 -10.80 -0.41
N GLU A 197 -12.95 -10.81 0.45
CA GLU A 197 -14.33 -11.06 0.02
C GLU A 197 -14.86 -9.99 -0.92
N TYR A 198 -14.51 -8.73 -0.72
CA TYR A 198 -14.87 -7.65 -1.65
C TYR A 198 -14.28 -7.91 -3.04
N LEU A 199 -12.99 -8.26 -3.14
CA LEU A 199 -12.34 -8.63 -4.40
C LEU A 199 -12.97 -9.87 -5.03
N ARG A 200 -13.28 -10.89 -4.22
CA ARG A 200 -13.99 -12.10 -4.70
C ARG A 200 -15.36 -11.77 -5.28
N CYS A 201 -16.12 -10.87 -4.64
CA CYS A 201 -17.41 -10.39 -5.13
C CYS A 201 -17.29 -9.58 -6.43
N TYR A 202 -16.25 -8.75 -6.56
CA TYR A 202 -15.97 -8.00 -7.79
C TYR A 202 -15.86 -8.92 -9.03
N TYR A 203 -15.24 -10.09 -8.88
CA TYR A 203 -15.10 -11.08 -9.95
C TYR A 203 -16.29 -12.07 -10.08
N GLY A 204 -16.98 -12.38 -8.97
CA GLY A 204 -18.03 -13.39 -8.92
C GLY A 204 -19.44 -12.82 -8.86
N GLU A 205 -19.98 -12.37 -10.00
CA GLU A 205 -21.41 -12.08 -10.32
C GLU A 205 -22.29 -11.27 -9.36
N ARG A 206 -21.84 -10.94 -8.14
CA ARG A 206 -22.43 -9.92 -7.30
C ARG A 206 -21.63 -8.66 -7.53
N ALA A 207 -21.90 -8.01 -8.67
CA ALA A 207 -21.78 -6.57 -8.72
C ALA A 207 -22.48 -6.04 -7.46
N LEU A 208 -21.72 -5.37 -6.59
CA LEU A 208 -22.26 -4.62 -5.48
C LEU A 208 -23.07 -3.47 -6.09
N VAL A 209 -24.28 -3.81 -6.52
CA VAL A 209 -25.31 -2.86 -6.92
C VAL A 209 -25.98 -2.43 -5.62
N ARG A 210 -25.44 -1.37 -5.04
CA ARG A 210 -26.11 -0.19 -4.46
C ARG A 210 -25.25 0.47 -3.39
#